data_AF-A0A928CNJ4-F1
#
_entry.id   AF-A0A928CNJ4-F1
#
_cell.length_a   1.000
_cell.length_b   1.000
_cell.length_c   1.000
_cell.angle_alpha   90.00
_cell.angle_beta   90.00
_cell.angle_gamma   90.00
#
_symmetry.space_group_name_H-M   'P 1'
#
loop_
_entity.id
_entity.type
_entity.pdbx_description
1 polymer ?
#
loop_
_entity_poly.entity_id
_entity_poly.type
_entity_poly.pdbx_seq_one_letter_code
_entity_poly.pdbx_strand_id
1 'polypeptide(L)'
;MFSISEIFRRRSHSGRTIRNSYLDNHGYYKSEEDRKPISRNGHSAPAIPYAVTDLLESKLNKEMSIFVRWDIYSYRWALHRGGHAASCCVKLKKKSSSGHRHFVRNSSVSAEELAAFSSDHQHSFDLMIFDGPDKHKEVPVILNMLAPRGIVIMTDDFSDPYDFDRALEQFTQAGFKSFQITNPAPLFHELTAAVLYRAENFVGF
;
A
#
# COMPACT_ATOMS: atom_id res chain seq x y z
N MET A 1 23.32 -20.07 13.02
CA MET A 1 21.96 -19.60 12.68
C MET A 1 22.08 -18.93 11.31
N PHE A 2 21.67 -19.60 10.24
CA PHE A 2 21.80 -19.07 8.87
C PHE A 2 20.84 -17.89 8.69
N SER A 3 21.26 -16.85 7.96
CA SER A 3 20.37 -15.74 7.62
C SER A 3 19.34 -16.25 6.61
N ILE A 4 18.07 -15.90 6.76
CA ILE A 4 17.00 -16.24 5.79
C ILE A 4 17.35 -15.76 4.37
N SER A 5 18.20 -14.73 4.25
CA SER A 5 18.75 -14.27 2.97
C SER A 5 19.59 -15.30 2.21
N GLU A 6 20.04 -16.38 2.86
CA GLU A 6 20.79 -17.49 2.25
C GLU A 6 19.90 -18.57 1.65
N ILE A 7 18.65 -18.72 2.13
CA ILE A 7 17.73 -19.79 1.71
C ILE A 7 17.24 -19.60 0.27
N PHE A 8 17.12 -18.35 -0.20
CA PHE A 8 16.74 -18.04 -1.59
C PHE A 8 17.92 -17.95 -2.56
N ARG A 9 19.14 -18.26 -2.11
CA ARG A 9 20.32 -18.23 -2.96
C ARG A 9 20.55 -19.61 -3.59
N ARG A 10 19.87 -19.90 -4.71
CA ARG A 10 20.31 -21.01 -5.56
C ARG A 10 21.71 -20.71 -6.06
N ARG A 11 22.71 -21.47 -5.63
CA ARG A 11 24.07 -21.39 -6.19
C ARG A 11 24.01 -22.01 -7.59
N SER A 12 24.30 -21.22 -8.61
CA SER A 12 24.61 -21.70 -9.96
C SER A 12 25.83 -22.63 -9.91
N HIS A 13 26.07 -23.40 -10.99
CA HIS A 13 27.28 -24.20 -11.16
C HIS A 13 28.58 -23.39 -11.00
N SER A 14 28.52 -22.05 -11.12
CA SER A 14 29.65 -21.14 -10.90
C SER A 14 29.74 -20.56 -9.47
N GLY A 15 28.96 -21.07 -8.51
CA GLY A 15 28.89 -20.56 -7.14
C GLY A 15 28.17 -19.21 -6.96
N ARG A 16 27.65 -18.61 -8.04
CA ARG A 16 26.88 -17.36 -7.97
C ARG A 16 25.46 -17.61 -7.50
N THR A 17 25.01 -16.79 -6.57
CA THR A 17 23.61 -16.70 -6.14
C THR A 17 22.73 -16.26 -7.30
N ILE A 18 21.83 -17.12 -7.76
CA ILE A 18 20.80 -16.78 -8.73
C ILE A 18 19.68 -16.06 -7.98
N ARG A 19 19.55 -14.76 -8.24
CA ARG A 19 18.40 -13.97 -7.78
C ARG A 19 17.18 -14.29 -8.66
N ASN A 20 16.00 -14.30 -8.06
CA ASN A 20 14.76 -14.36 -8.82
C ASN A 20 14.63 -13.04 -9.62
N SER A 21 14.55 -13.13 -10.95
CA SER A 21 14.52 -11.95 -11.83
C SER A 21 13.29 -11.08 -11.62
N TYR A 22 12.13 -11.67 -11.33
CA TYR A 22 10.91 -10.92 -10.99
C TYR A 22 11.14 -10.09 -9.73
N LEU A 23 11.62 -10.71 -8.65
CA LEU A 23 11.90 -10.01 -7.38
C LEU A 23 12.99 -8.96 -7.53
N ASP A 24 14.03 -9.22 -8.32
CA ASP A 24 15.10 -8.25 -8.57
C ASP A 24 14.60 -7.04 -9.37
N ASN A 25 13.76 -7.26 -10.39
CA ASN A 25 13.15 -6.20 -11.19
C ASN A 25 12.21 -5.31 -10.36
N HIS A 26 11.45 -5.92 -9.46
CA HIS A 26 10.57 -5.18 -8.54
C HIS A 26 11.33 -4.43 -7.43
N GLY A 27 12.60 -4.76 -7.21
CA GLY A 27 13.41 -4.10 -6.19
C GLY A 27 13.37 -4.78 -4.82
N TYR A 28 12.93 -6.03 -4.72
CA TYR A 28 12.87 -6.78 -3.46
C TYR A 28 14.23 -6.80 -2.74
N TYR A 29 15.29 -7.21 -3.44
CA TYR A 29 16.62 -7.29 -2.84
C TYR A 29 17.18 -5.91 -2.44
N LYS A 30 16.86 -4.87 -3.23
CA LYS A 30 17.27 -3.50 -2.91
C LYS A 30 16.50 -2.94 -1.72
N SER A 31 15.22 -3.29 -1.60
CA SER A 31 14.38 -2.94 -0.46
C SER A 31 14.92 -3.57 0.83
N GLU A 32 15.26 -4.85 0.79
CA GLU A 32 15.89 -5.58 1.91
C GLU A 32 17.22 -4.94 2.34
N GLU A 33 18.08 -4.61 1.38
CA GLU A 33 19.38 -3.98 1.62
C GLU A 33 19.24 -2.58 2.25
N ASP A 34 18.37 -1.74 1.68
CA ASP A 34 18.19 -0.35 2.12
C ASP A 34 17.20 -0.23 3.29
N ARG A 35 16.56 -1.34 3.69
CA ARG A 35 15.48 -1.45 4.69
C ARG A 35 14.32 -0.49 4.44
N LYS A 36 13.95 -0.32 3.17
CA LYS A 36 12.94 0.63 2.70
C LYS A 36 12.19 0.04 1.51
N PRO A 37 10.87 0.25 1.39
CA PRO A 37 10.12 -0.19 0.22
C PRO A 37 10.45 0.68 -1.00
N ILE A 38 11.37 0.20 -1.84
CA ILE A 38 11.89 0.90 -3.01
C ILE A 38 12.05 -0.04 -4.20
N SER A 39 11.89 0.51 -5.41
CA SER A 39 12.14 -0.20 -6.65
C SER A 39 13.62 -0.47 -6.85
N ARG A 40 13.94 -1.28 -7.87
CA ARG A 40 15.32 -1.54 -8.30
C ARG A 40 16.14 -0.26 -8.55
N ASN A 41 15.49 0.79 -9.04
CA ASN A 41 16.12 2.08 -9.33
C ASN A 41 16.18 3.02 -8.12
N GLY A 42 15.72 2.58 -6.94
CA GLY A 42 15.71 3.37 -5.70
C GLY A 42 14.55 4.35 -5.58
N HIS A 43 13.55 4.28 -6.46
CA HIS A 43 12.33 5.07 -6.32
C HIS A 43 11.41 4.45 -5.27
N SER A 44 10.59 5.25 -4.60
CA SER A 44 9.60 4.74 -3.64
C SER A 44 8.65 3.74 -4.31
N ALA A 45 8.39 2.62 -3.62
CA ALA A 45 7.43 1.59 -4.03
C ALA A 45 6.32 1.49 -2.96
N PRO A 46 5.09 1.08 -3.34
CA PRO A 46 4.05 0.81 -2.37
C PRO A 46 4.38 -0.47 -1.62
N ALA A 47 4.09 -0.51 -0.32
CA ALA A 47 4.38 -1.68 0.51
C ALA A 47 3.42 -2.86 0.29
N ILE A 48 2.63 -2.87 -0.80
CA ILE A 48 1.69 -3.94 -1.18
C ILE A 48 2.38 -5.07 -1.96
N PRO A 49 1.74 -6.25 -2.14
CA PRO A 49 2.30 -7.34 -2.94
C PRO A 49 2.62 -6.92 -4.39
N TYR A 50 3.70 -7.44 -4.97
CA TYR A 50 4.15 -7.01 -6.30
C TYR A 50 3.13 -7.28 -7.39
N ALA A 51 2.44 -8.43 -7.34
CA ALA A 51 1.37 -8.72 -8.28
C ALA A 51 0.20 -7.71 -8.20
N VAL A 52 -0.10 -7.15 -7.01
CA VAL A 52 -1.09 -6.08 -6.87
C VAL A 52 -0.53 -4.76 -7.41
N THR A 53 0.76 -4.49 -7.17
CA THR A 53 1.44 -3.32 -7.75
C THR A 53 1.39 -3.35 -9.27
N ASP A 54 1.68 -4.49 -9.91
CA ASP A 54 1.59 -4.69 -11.37
C ASP A 54 0.20 -4.40 -11.90
N LEU A 55 -0.83 -4.93 -11.23
CA LEU A 55 -2.22 -4.68 -11.57
C LEU A 55 -2.52 -3.18 -11.54
N LEU A 56 -2.17 -2.49 -10.45
CA LEU A 56 -2.46 -1.06 -10.28
C LEU A 56 -1.68 -0.18 -11.26
N GLU A 57 -0.38 -0.42 -11.45
CA GLU A 57 0.46 0.44 -12.29
C GLU A 57 0.02 0.43 -13.75
N SER A 58 -0.64 -0.63 -14.22
CA SER A 58 -1.22 -0.68 -15.57
C SER A 58 -2.44 0.22 -15.75
N LYS A 59 -3.09 0.65 -14.66
CA LYS A 59 -4.36 1.40 -14.67
C LYS A 59 -4.25 2.83 -14.17
N LEU A 60 -3.24 3.10 -13.34
CA LEU A 60 -3.05 4.42 -12.73
C LEU A 60 -2.71 5.49 -13.75
N ASN A 61 -3.31 6.67 -13.57
CA ASN A 61 -3.08 7.83 -14.42
C ASN A 61 -3.15 9.15 -13.62
N LYS A 62 -2.90 10.26 -14.31
CA LYS A 62 -2.80 11.61 -13.72
C LYS A 62 -4.12 12.29 -13.42
N GLU A 63 -5.25 11.65 -13.69
CA GLU A 63 -6.58 12.15 -13.31
C GLU A 63 -7.03 11.56 -11.97
N MET A 64 -6.39 10.47 -11.52
CA MET A 64 -6.81 9.75 -10.34
C MET A 64 -6.33 10.42 -9.04
N SER A 65 -7.21 10.39 -8.04
CA SER A 65 -6.93 10.78 -6.66
C SER A 65 -6.67 9.55 -5.80
N ILE A 66 -5.53 9.52 -5.12
CA ILE A 66 -5.07 8.36 -4.34
C ILE A 66 -4.97 8.73 -2.87
N PHE A 67 -5.61 7.96 -2.00
CA PHE A 67 -5.40 8.06 -0.55
C PHE A 67 -4.49 6.95 -0.06
N VAL A 68 -3.53 7.30 0.79
CA VAL A 68 -2.63 6.33 1.43
C VAL A 68 -2.70 6.48 2.95
N ARG A 69 -3.17 5.44 3.62
CA ARG A 69 -3.04 5.24 5.07
C ARG A 69 -2.13 4.06 5.30
N TRP A 70 -0.82 4.27 5.17
CA TRP A 70 0.15 3.25 5.49
C TRP A 70 1.50 3.87 5.82
N ASP A 71 2.37 4.07 4.84
CA ASP A 71 3.74 4.53 5.01
C ASP A 71 4.13 5.66 4.01
N ILE A 72 5.31 6.25 4.25
CA ILE A 72 5.82 7.40 3.46
C ILE A 72 6.14 7.02 2.02
N TYR A 73 6.65 5.81 1.76
CA TYR A 73 7.02 5.38 0.42
C TYR A 73 5.81 5.03 -0.42
N SER A 74 4.81 4.35 0.14
CA SER A 74 3.50 4.18 -0.53
C SER A 74 2.90 5.54 -0.88
N TYR A 75 2.95 6.52 0.03
CA TYR A 75 2.49 7.88 -0.25
C TYR A 75 3.31 8.58 -1.35
N ARG A 76 4.65 8.44 -1.34
CA ARG A 76 5.52 9.01 -2.39
C ARG A 76 5.31 8.36 -3.74
N TRP A 77 5.08 7.05 -3.77
CA TRP A 77 4.70 6.33 -4.97
C TRP A 77 3.36 6.87 -5.50
N ALA A 78 2.36 7.05 -4.65
CA ALA A 78 1.07 7.61 -5.02
C ALA A 78 1.20 9.02 -5.62
N LEU A 79 2.00 9.90 -5.01
CA LEU A 79 2.31 11.23 -5.57
C LEU A 79 2.91 11.17 -6.97
N HIS A 80 3.70 10.14 -7.27
CA HIS A 80 4.31 9.98 -8.59
C HIS A 80 3.36 9.34 -9.61
N ARG A 81 2.42 8.50 -9.19
CA ARG A 81 1.51 7.78 -10.10
C ARG A 81 0.19 8.50 -10.35
N GLY A 82 -0.44 9.04 -9.30
CA GLY A 82 -1.70 9.77 -9.39
C GLY A 82 -1.54 11.23 -9.85
N GLY A 83 -2.69 11.88 -10.04
CA GLY A 83 -2.79 13.34 -10.19
C GLY A 83 -2.81 14.05 -8.85
N HIS A 84 -3.50 13.44 -7.88
CA HIS A 84 -3.57 13.90 -6.51
C HIS A 84 -3.27 12.73 -5.56
N ALA A 85 -2.54 13.01 -4.47
CA ALA A 85 -2.35 12.03 -3.42
C ALA A 85 -2.46 12.66 -2.02
N ALA A 86 -3.22 12.03 -1.15
CA ALA A 86 -3.44 12.47 0.21
C ALA A 86 -3.14 11.38 1.23
N SER A 87 -2.84 11.81 2.46
CA SER A 87 -2.59 10.92 3.58
C SER A 87 -2.87 11.67 4.88
N CYS A 88 -3.55 11.00 5.82
CA CYS A 88 -3.69 11.49 7.19
C CYS A 88 -2.46 11.16 8.05
N CYS A 89 -1.68 10.14 7.66
CA CYS A 89 -0.53 9.67 8.41
C CYS A 89 0.82 10.18 7.88
N VAL A 90 0.86 10.89 6.75
CA VAL A 90 2.09 11.47 6.19
C VAL A 90 1.95 12.99 6.04
N LYS A 91 2.81 13.75 6.71
CA LYS A 91 2.82 15.22 6.67
C LYS A 91 4.15 15.74 6.15
N LEU A 92 4.12 16.83 5.38
CA LEU A 92 5.31 17.52 4.91
C LEU A 92 5.74 18.57 5.95
N LYS A 93 6.88 18.37 6.62
CA LYS A 93 7.43 19.30 7.61
C LYS A 93 8.62 20.07 7.04
N LYS A 94 8.73 21.36 7.39
CA LYS A 94 9.95 22.14 7.15
C LYS A 94 11.01 21.73 8.17
N LYS A 95 12.23 21.51 7.72
CA LYS A 95 13.38 21.38 8.63
C LYS A 95 13.80 22.79 9.08
N SER A 96 13.79 23.03 10.39
CA SER A 96 13.90 24.35 11.01
C SER A 96 15.13 25.17 10.57
N SER A 97 16.21 24.53 10.13
CA SER A 97 17.48 25.20 9.80
C SER A 97 17.84 25.28 8.32
N SER A 98 17.16 24.57 7.42
CA SER A 98 17.63 24.43 6.01
C SER A 98 16.59 24.79 4.95
N GLY A 99 15.36 25.11 5.32
CA GLY A 99 14.26 25.35 4.37
C GLY A 99 13.80 24.10 3.61
N HIS A 100 14.59 23.02 3.60
CA HIS A 100 14.22 21.75 3.00
C HIS A 100 12.99 21.15 3.70
N ARG A 101 12.04 20.71 2.87
CA ARG A 101 10.84 20.01 3.32
C ARG A 101 11.10 18.50 3.29
N HIS A 102 10.61 17.79 4.29
CA HIS A 102 10.71 16.34 4.38
C HIS A 102 9.38 15.74 4.84
N PHE A 103 9.10 14.52 4.39
CA PHE A 103 7.92 13.79 4.83
C PHE A 103 8.17 13.16 6.19
N VAL A 104 7.16 13.20 7.05
CA VAL A 104 7.15 12.57 8.37
C VAL A 104 5.89 11.73 8.50
N ARG A 105 6.05 10.49 8.99
CA ARG A 105 4.94 9.59 9.29
C ARG A 105 4.48 9.83 10.73
N ASN A 106 3.18 9.98 10.93
CA ASN A 106 2.52 9.78 12.20
C ASN A 106 1.82 8.42 12.16
N SER A 107 2.36 7.42 12.86
CA SER A 107 1.72 6.10 12.96
C SER A 107 0.54 6.06 13.93
N SER A 108 0.35 7.12 14.72
CA SER A 108 -0.66 7.19 15.79
C SER A 108 -1.82 8.10 15.41
N VAL A 109 -2.30 8.02 14.17
CA VAL A 109 -3.47 8.78 13.73
C VAL A 109 -4.71 8.21 14.40
N SER A 110 -5.37 9.01 15.23
CA SER A 110 -6.56 8.57 15.97
C SER A 110 -7.78 8.36 15.04
N ALA A 111 -8.80 7.67 15.53
CA ALA A 111 -10.06 7.51 14.80
C ALA A 111 -10.73 8.87 14.53
N GLU A 112 -10.65 9.81 15.47
CA GLU A 112 -11.18 11.16 15.33
C GLU A 112 -10.42 11.96 14.27
N GLU A 113 -9.08 11.86 14.22
CA GLU A 113 -8.28 12.50 13.18
C GLU A 113 -8.62 11.95 11.78
N LEU A 114 -8.82 10.63 11.67
CA LEU A 114 -9.24 9.99 10.41
C LEU A 114 -10.66 10.41 10.00
N ALA A 115 -11.60 10.48 10.96
CA ALA A 115 -12.98 10.92 10.71
C ALA A 115 -13.05 12.40 10.31
N ALA A 116 -12.26 13.27 10.94
CA ALA A 116 -12.14 14.67 10.55
C ALA A 116 -11.58 14.79 9.12
N PHE A 117 -10.51 14.05 8.81
CA PHE A 117 -9.96 14.01 7.46
C PHE A 117 -10.99 13.54 6.43
N SER A 118 -11.78 12.52 6.76
CA SER A 118 -12.84 11.98 5.89
C SER A 118 -13.95 12.98 5.61
N SER A 119 -14.30 13.81 6.59
CA SER A 119 -15.31 14.86 6.42
C SER A 119 -14.91 15.89 5.35
N ASP A 120 -13.62 16.18 5.22
CA ASP A 120 -13.08 17.10 4.21
C ASP A 120 -12.86 16.44 2.83
N HIS A 121 -12.93 15.11 2.73
CA HIS A 121 -12.56 14.34 1.53
C HIS A 121 -13.62 13.28 1.16
N GLN A 122 -14.89 13.61 1.34
CA GLN A 122 -15.99 12.71 0.97
C GLN A 122 -15.93 12.38 -0.53
N HIS A 123 -16.05 11.10 -0.85
CA HIS A 123 -16.06 10.59 -2.23
C HIS A 123 -14.94 11.11 -3.14
N SER A 124 -13.78 11.39 -2.58
CA SER A 124 -12.69 12.10 -3.25
C SER A 124 -11.61 11.21 -3.85
N PHE A 125 -11.58 9.91 -3.52
CA PHE A 125 -10.47 9.03 -3.93
C PHE A 125 -10.90 7.86 -4.80
N ASP A 126 -10.19 7.68 -5.91
CA ASP A 126 -10.36 6.57 -6.84
C ASP A 126 -9.60 5.32 -6.37
N LEU A 127 -8.47 5.50 -5.69
CA LEU A 127 -7.70 4.42 -5.10
C LEU A 127 -7.42 4.74 -3.64
N MET A 128 -7.71 3.81 -2.75
CA MET A 128 -7.30 3.88 -1.36
C MET A 128 -6.41 2.70 -1.03
N ILE A 129 -5.19 2.96 -0.56
CA ILE A 129 -4.30 1.94 -0.01
C ILE A 129 -4.27 2.14 1.50
N PHE A 130 -4.67 1.11 2.23
CA PHE A 130 -4.83 1.22 3.67
C PHE A 130 -4.30 -0.01 4.41
N ASP A 131 -3.53 0.30 5.44
CA ASP A 131 -3.03 -0.61 6.46
C ASP A 131 -2.92 0.18 7.78
N GLY A 132 -3.70 -0.22 8.77
CA GLY A 132 -3.78 0.42 10.06
C GLY A 132 -4.24 -0.55 11.14
N PRO A 133 -4.10 -0.18 12.42
CA PRO A 133 -4.73 -0.91 13.51
C PRO A 133 -6.26 -0.71 13.46
N ASP A 134 -7.02 -1.70 13.93
CA ASP A 134 -8.49 -1.64 13.99
C ASP A 134 -9.15 -1.35 12.62
N LYS A 135 -8.70 -2.03 11.56
CA LYS A 135 -9.19 -1.99 10.18
C LYS A 135 -10.72 -1.95 10.11
N HIS A 136 -11.40 -2.81 10.87
CA HIS A 136 -12.87 -2.87 10.89
C HIS A 136 -13.55 -1.59 11.43
N LYS A 137 -12.89 -0.83 12.31
CA LYS A 137 -13.42 0.46 12.80
C LYS A 137 -13.23 1.56 11.77
N GLU A 138 -12.25 1.42 10.88
CA GLU A 138 -11.93 2.40 9.85
C GLU A 138 -12.77 2.23 8.59
N VAL A 139 -13.34 1.03 8.33
CA VAL A 139 -14.15 0.75 7.13
C VAL A 139 -15.23 1.82 6.86
N PRO A 140 -16.07 2.25 7.81
CA PRO A 140 -17.08 3.28 7.55
C PRO A 140 -16.46 4.60 7.06
N VAL A 141 -15.30 4.95 7.61
CA VAL A 141 -14.59 6.19 7.27
C VAL A 141 -13.93 6.10 5.89
N ILE A 142 -13.38 4.92 5.56
CA ILE A 142 -12.85 4.60 4.23
C ILE A 142 -13.96 4.64 3.17
N LEU A 143 -15.11 4.01 3.43
CA LEU A 143 -16.25 4.00 2.52
C LEU A 143 -16.78 5.41 2.22
N ASN A 144 -16.78 6.29 3.22
CA ASN A 144 -17.20 7.69 3.06
C ASN A 144 -16.25 8.51 2.16
N MET A 145 -14.95 8.23 2.20
CA MET A 145 -13.96 8.91 1.36
C MET A 145 -13.87 8.34 -0.06
N LEU A 146 -14.28 7.09 -0.25
CA LEU A 146 -14.13 6.40 -1.52
C LEU A 146 -15.10 6.97 -2.56
N ALA A 147 -14.55 7.34 -3.73
CA ALA A 147 -15.36 7.77 -4.86
C ALA A 147 -16.35 6.66 -5.30
N PRO A 148 -17.46 6.99 -5.99
CA PRO A 148 -18.43 5.98 -6.46
C PRO A 148 -17.78 4.90 -7.31
N ARG A 149 -16.77 5.28 -8.09
CA ARG A 149 -15.99 4.34 -8.89
C ARG A 149 -14.81 3.74 -8.17
N GLY A 150 -14.47 4.13 -6.94
CA GLY A 150 -13.25 3.80 -6.20
C GLY A 150 -12.96 2.30 -5.96
N ILE A 151 -11.68 1.95 -5.82
CA ILE A 151 -11.17 0.66 -5.30
C ILE A 151 -10.37 0.85 -4.00
N VAL A 152 -10.39 -0.19 -3.17
CA VAL A 152 -9.61 -0.24 -1.93
C VAL A 152 -8.63 -1.40 -2.00
N ILE A 153 -7.39 -1.15 -1.56
CA ILE A 153 -6.36 -2.15 -1.34
C ILE A 153 -6.11 -2.20 0.16
N MET A 154 -6.46 -3.33 0.76
CA MET A 154 -6.26 -3.57 2.18
C MET A 154 -5.25 -4.70 2.35
N THR A 155 -4.21 -4.49 3.14
CA THR A 155 -3.20 -5.53 3.41
C THR A 155 -3.45 -6.22 4.74
N ASP A 156 -3.10 -7.49 4.81
CA ASP A 156 -3.06 -8.27 6.05
C ASP A 156 -1.60 -8.36 6.49
N ASP A 157 -1.23 -7.53 7.46
CA ASP A 157 0.10 -7.49 8.06
C ASP A 157 0.25 -8.45 9.25
N PHE A 158 -0.73 -9.34 9.46
CA PHE A 158 -0.76 -10.38 10.50
C PHE A 158 -0.73 -9.85 11.95
N SER A 159 -0.96 -8.55 12.18
CA SER A 159 -0.92 -7.98 13.53
C SER A 159 -2.12 -8.38 14.39
N ASP A 160 -3.29 -8.57 13.77
CA ASP A 160 -4.51 -9.08 14.40
C ASP A 160 -5.25 -10.01 13.42
N PRO A 161 -5.34 -11.32 13.72
CA PRO A 161 -5.92 -12.30 12.81
C PRO A 161 -7.43 -12.13 12.59
N TYR A 162 -8.14 -11.34 13.41
CA TYR A 162 -9.58 -11.13 13.26
C TYR A 162 -9.95 -9.80 12.62
N ASP A 163 -9.04 -8.83 12.63
CA ASP A 163 -9.32 -7.47 12.19
C ASP A 163 -9.49 -7.38 10.67
N PHE A 164 -8.63 -8.07 9.93
CA PHE A 164 -8.69 -8.14 8.46
C PHE A 164 -9.99 -8.77 7.96
N ASP A 165 -10.38 -9.93 8.53
CA ASP A 165 -11.60 -10.64 8.13
C ASP A 165 -12.87 -9.85 8.46
N ARG A 166 -12.92 -9.19 9.62
CA ARG A 166 -14.05 -8.31 9.99
C ARG A 166 -14.19 -7.14 9.03
N ALA A 167 -13.07 -6.52 8.65
CA ALA A 167 -13.08 -5.44 7.68
C ALA A 167 -13.59 -5.95 6.31
N LEU A 168 -13.14 -7.13 5.86
CA LEU A 168 -13.64 -7.76 4.63
C LEU A 168 -15.15 -8.02 4.67
N GLU A 169 -15.66 -8.50 5.80
CA GLU A 169 -17.10 -8.73 5.98
C GLU A 169 -17.88 -7.43 5.85
N GLN A 170 -17.43 -6.35 6.48
CA GLN A 170 -18.08 -5.04 6.36
C GLN A 170 -18.06 -4.49 4.93
N PHE A 171 -16.94 -4.64 4.20
CA PHE A 171 -16.91 -4.28 2.78
C PHE A 171 -17.90 -5.10 1.96
N THR A 172 -18.00 -6.41 2.26
CA THR A 172 -18.95 -7.31 1.60
C THR A 172 -20.40 -6.87 1.86
N GLN A 173 -20.73 -6.53 3.12
CA GLN A 173 -22.02 -5.99 3.51
C GLN A 173 -22.32 -4.64 2.82
N ALA A 174 -21.28 -3.84 2.53
CA ALA A 174 -21.37 -2.61 1.74
C ALA A 174 -21.43 -2.84 0.21
N GLY A 175 -21.59 -4.08 -0.24
CA GLY A 175 -21.76 -4.43 -1.66
C GLY A 175 -20.45 -4.56 -2.46
N PHE A 176 -19.31 -4.64 -1.79
CA PHE A 176 -18.03 -4.90 -2.46
C PHE A 176 -17.85 -6.40 -2.71
N LYS A 177 -17.14 -6.69 -3.79
CA LYS A 177 -16.50 -7.97 -4.05
C LYS A 177 -15.01 -7.83 -3.72
N SER A 178 -14.39 -8.96 -3.43
CA SER A 178 -12.95 -9.03 -3.18
C SER A 178 -12.31 -10.22 -3.87
N PHE A 179 -11.03 -10.10 -4.16
CA PHE A 179 -10.13 -11.23 -4.29
C PHE A 179 -8.85 -10.91 -3.52
N GLN A 180 -8.21 -11.95 -3.01
CA GLN A 180 -6.98 -11.84 -2.26
C GLN A 180 -5.81 -12.31 -3.10
N ILE A 181 -4.69 -11.60 -2.99
CA ILE A 181 -3.41 -11.99 -3.59
C ILE A 181 -2.38 -12.06 -2.47
N THR A 182 -1.73 -13.21 -2.36
CA THR A 182 -0.55 -13.40 -1.51
C THR A 182 0.67 -13.54 -2.39
N ASN A 183 1.60 -12.60 -2.26
CA ASN A 183 2.82 -12.54 -3.07
C ASN A 183 3.90 -11.79 -2.27
N PRO A 184 5.19 -11.90 -2.62
CA PRO A 184 6.21 -11.05 -2.02
C PRO A 184 5.87 -9.56 -2.20
N ALA A 185 6.27 -8.77 -1.22
CA ALA A 185 6.13 -7.32 -1.22
C ALA A 185 7.48 -6.69 -0.79
N PRO A 186 7.67 -5.39 -0.94
CA PRO A 186 8.86 -4.75 -0.40
C PRO A 186 8.95 -4.97 1.11
N LEU A 187 10.06 -5.54 1.60
CA LEU A 187 10.29 -5.90 3.01
C LEU A 187 9.49 -7.09 3.55
N PHE A 188 8.66 -7.75 2.73
CA PHE A 188 7.87 -8.92 3.14
C PHE A 188 8.13 -10.08 2.20
N HIS A 189 8.50 -11.23 2.77
CA HIS A 189 8.60 -12.47 2.00
C HIS A 189 7.25 -12.84 1.38
N GLU A 190 6.18 -12.72 2.16
CA GLU A 190 4.80 -12.89 1.74
C GLU A 190 3.97 -11.83 2.45
N LEU A 191 3.07 -11.21 1.70
CA LEU A 191 2.06 -10.31 2.22
C LEU A 191 0.76 -10.62 1.48
N THR A 192 -0.35 -10.67 2.21
CA THR A 192 -1.68 -10.82 1.61
C THR A 192 -2.30 -9.44 1.45
N ALA A 193 -2.90 -9.19 0.29
CA ALA A 193 -3.72 -8.01 0.07
C ALA A 193 -5.07 -8.40 -0.54
N ALA A 194 -6.14 -7.79 -0.03
CA ALA A 194 -7.44 -7.82 -0.63
C ALA A 194 -7.61 -6.62 -1.58
N VAL A 195 -7.99 -6.92 -2.82
CA VAL A 195 -8.46 -5.93 -3.78
C VAL A 195 -9.98 -5.88 -3.69
N LEU A 196 -10.50 -4.76 -3.20
CA LEU A 196 -11.91 -4.54 -2.90
C LEU A 196 -12.50 -3.61 -3.97
N TYR A 197 -13.57 -4.07 -4.62
CA TYR A 197 -14.17 -3.37 -5.74
C TYR A 197 -15.68 -3.57 -5.78
N ARG A 198 -16.42 -2.66 -6.43
CA ARG A 198 -17.82 -2.88 -6.81
C ARG A 198 -17.89 -3.52 -8.21
N ALA A 199 -18.92 -4.34 -8.45
CA ALA A 199 -19.06 -5.08 -9.71
C ALA A 199 -19.01 -4.18 -10.96
N GLU A 200 -19.56 -2.98 -10.86
CA GLU A 200 -19.61 -1.98 -11.92
C GLU A 200 -18.24 -1.31 -12.20
N ASN A 201 -17.29 -1.43 -11.26
CA ASN A 201 -16.02 -0.72 -11.28
C ASN A 201 -14.85 -1.62 -11.67
N PHE A 202 -14.99 -2.95 -11.66
CA PHE A 202 -13.85 -3.85 -11.89
C PHE A 202 -13.28 -3.75 -13.30
N VAL A 203 -14.13 -3.52 -14.30
CA VAL A 203 -13.76 -3.55 -15.72
C VAL A 203 -13.37 -2.15 -16.25
N GLY A 204 -13.45 -1.12 -15.39
CA GLY A 204 -13.23 0.27 -15.77
C GLY A 204 -12.36 1.07 -14.80
N PHE A 205 -11.73 0.38 -13.83
CA PHE A 205 -10.32 0.60 -13.51
C PHE A 205 -9.46 -0.19 -14.49
#